data_AF-A0A0C3QPF7-F1
#
_entry.id   AF-A0A0C3QPF7-F1
#
_cell.length_a   1.000
_cell.length_b   1.000
_cell.length_c   1.000
_cell.angle_alpha   90.00
_cell.angle_beta   90.00
_cell.angle_gamma   90.00
#
_symmetry.space_group_name_H-M   'P 1'
#
loop_
_entity.id
_entity.type
_entity.pdbx_description
1 polymer ?
#
loop_
_entity_poly.entity_id
_entity_poly.type
_entity_poly.pdbx_seq_one_letter_code
_entity_poly.pdbx_strand_id
1 'polypeptide(L)'
;MSTQAEIDLKIQDVVKRMQAEQGVIQASKRMMDATSNQDVRRTLELKIREANTSISYFKDTLNQLQNKKAQLERRTSGGTSTPSAGGPSSSSRYDPARGGPSHGRDAYGDSGPSMDPGVPRPKPYTNLDLLKADTPHTTAKISKMYHELEFKLSVEQQYRKATDNMLKLYQADGDKKILQDTRQKQWESNKKIQLLN
;
A
#
# COMPACT_ATOMS: atom_id res chain seq x y z
N MET A 1 34.39 -16.53 -15.02
CA MET A 1 33.58 -15.81 -16.04
C MET A 1 32.14 -15.50 -15.58
N SER A 2 31.58 -16.14 -14.55
CA SER A 2 30.18 -15.88 -14.12
C SER A 2 29.91 -14.51 -13.47
N THR A 3 30.88 -13.93 -12.76
CA THR A 3 30.65 -12.69 -11.99
C THR A 3 30.39 -11.45 -12.85
N GLN A 4 30.93 -11.39 -14.07
CA GLN A 4 30.73 -10.26 -14.98
C GLN A 4 29.35 -10.31 -15.62
N ALA A 5 28.93 -11.48 -16.09
CA ALA A 5 27.60 -11.69 -16.66
C ALA A 5 26.49 -11.41 -15.64
N GLU A 6 26.70 -11.77 -14.37
CA GLU A 6 25.76 -11.44 -13.28
C GLU A 6 25.62 -9.93 -13.04
N ILE A 7 26.72 -9.17 -13.15
CA ILE A 7 26.68 -7.70 -13.00
C ILE A 7 25.94 -7.06 -14.19
N ASP A 8 26.16 -7.56 -15.40
CA ASP A 8 25.48 -7.07 -16.60
C ASP A 8 23.97 -7.32 -16.55
N LEU A 9 23.54 -8.48 -16.07
CA LEU A 9 22.12 -8.77 -15.83
C LEU A 9 21.50 -7.81 -14.80
N LYS A 10 22.22 -7.49 -13.72
CA LYS A 10 21.75 -6.53 -12.70
C LYS A 10 21.67 -5.11 -13.25
N ILE A 11 22.61 -4.70 -14.08
CA ILE A 11 22.57 -3.39 -14.76
C ILE A 11 21.33 -3.33 -15.66
N GLN A 12 21.08 -4.37 -16.45
CA GLN A 12 19.92 -4.42 -17.34
C GLN A 12 18.59 -4.35 -16.56
N ASP A 13 18.49 -5.06 -15.43
CA ASP A 13 17.32 -5.05 -14.55
C ASP A 13 17.07 -3.66 -13.95
N VAL A 14 18.11 -3.00 -13.45
CA VAL A 14 18.03 -1.63 -12.92
C VAL A 14 17.59 -0.63 -14.00
N VAL A 15 18.11 -0.76 -15.22
CA VAL A 15 17.68 0.08 -16.35
C VAL A 15 16.21 -0.14 -16.69
N LYS A 16 15.75 -1.39 -16.72
CA LYS A 16 14.32 -1.70 -16.95
C LYS A 16 13.43 -1.11 -15.88
N ARG A 17 13.82 -1.21 -14.59
CA ARG A 17 13.07 -0.58 -13.49
C ARG A 17 13.05 0.94 -13.63
N MET A 18 14.17 1.57 -13.97
CA MET A 18 14.23 3.01 -14.21
C MET A 18 13.30 3.44 -15.35
N GLN A 19 13.22 2.67 -16.45
CA GLN A 19 12.28 2.94 -17.54
C GLN A 19 10.82 2.80 -17.11
N ALA A 20 10.50 1.82 -16.27
CA ALA A 20 9.16 1.66 -15.71
C ALA A 20 8.76 2.88 -14.87
N GLU A 21 9.65 3.37 -14.00
CA GLU A 21 9.41 4.59 -13.20
C GLU A 21 9.23 5.85 -14.07
N GLN A 22 9.98 5.98 -15.16
CA GLN A 22 9.78 7.05 -16.15
C GLN A 22 8.39 6.97 -16.80
N GLY A 23 7.92 5.75 -17.09
CA GLY A 23 6.55 5.50 -17.57
C GLY A 23 5.49 5.94 -16.56
N VAL A 24 5.70 5.67 -15.27
CA VAL A 24 4.81 6.11 -14.18
C VAL A 24 4.71 7.63 -14.13
N ILE A 25 5.83 8.35 -14.27
CA ILE A 25 5.83 9.82 -14.31
C ILE A 25 5.03 10.33 -15.51
N GLN A 26 5.24 9.77 -16.71
CA GLN A 26 4.52 10.22 -17.90
C GLN A 26 3.02 9.95 -17.82
N ALA A 27 2.63 8.74 -17.38
CA ALA A 27 1.23 8.39 -17.16
C ALA A 27 0.57 9.30 -16.13
N SER A 28 1.25 9.56 -15.01
CA SER A 28 0.75 10.44 -13.95
C SER A 28 0.55 11.87 -14.45
N LYS A 29 1.48 12.40 -15.26
CA LYS A 29 1.33 13.72 -15.91
C LYS A 29 0.11 13.80 -16.83
N ARG A 30 -0.06 12.81 -17.72
CA ARG A 30 -1.24 12.75 -18.59
C ARG A 30 -2.56 12.67 -17.80
N MET A 31 -2.57 11.93 -16.70
CA MET A 31 -3.73 11.84 -15.82
C MET A 31 -4.04 13.15 -15.09
N MET A 32 -3.01 13.94 -14.74
CA MET A 32 -3.19 15.26 -14.15
C MET A 32 -3.84 16.23 -15.15
N ASP A 33 -3.43 16.19 -16.42
CA ASP A 33 -4.01 17.04 -17.47
C ASP A 33 -5.48 16.68 -17.75
N ALA A 34 -5.84 15.41 -17.59
CA ALA A 34 -7.21 14.90 -17.81
C ALA A 34 -8.14 15.03 -16.58
N THR A 35 -7.62 15.45 -15.41
CA THR A 35 -8.39 15.44 -14.16
C THR A 35 -8.50 16.84 -13.55
N SER A 36 -9.73 17.26 -13.26
CA SER A 36 -10.03 18.51 -12.53
C SER A 36 -10.10 18.34 -11.00
N ASN A 37 -10.15 17.10 -10.52
CA ASN A 37 -10.22 16.78 -9.09
C ASN A 37 -8.88 17.03 -8.37
N GLN A 38 -8.90 17.88 -7.35
CA GLN A 38 -7.72 18.30 -6.59
C GLN A 38 -7.07 17.17 -5.78
N ASP A 39 -7.83 16.22 -5.25
CA ASP A 39 -7.28 15.14 -4.42
C ASP A 39 -6.59 14.06 -5.27
N VAL A 40 -7.15 13.80 -6.45
CA VAL A 40 -6.49 12.95 -7.46
C VAL A 40 -5.19 13.61 -7.92
N ARG A 41 -5.18 14.93 -8.13
CA ARG A 41 -3.95 15.66 -8.47
C ARG A 41 -2.89 15.57 -7.37
N ARG A 42 -3.25 15.79 -6.10
CA ARG A 42 -2.32 15.61 -4.96
C ARG A 42 -1.73 14.20 -4.91
N THR A 43 -2.55 13.19 -5.15
CA THR A 43 -2.10 11.79 -5.17
C THR A 43 -1.14 11.53 -6.35
N LEU A 44 -1.43 12.08 -7.52
CA LEU A 44 -0.56 11.98 -8.70
C LEU A 44 0.77 12.73 -8.49
N GLU A 45 0.74 13.89 -7.82
CA GLU A 45 1.94 14.64 -7.43
C GLU A 45 2.83 13.84 -6.47
N LEU A 46 2.24 13.17 -5.49
CA LEU A 46 2.97 12.26 -4.59
C LEU A 46 3.62 11.10 -5.38
N LYS A 47 2.87 10.45 -6.28
CA LYS A 47 3.43 9.39 -7.14
C LYS A 47 4.60 9.89 -8.00
N ILE A 48 4.50 11.10 -8.55
CA ILE A 48 5.60 11.70 -9.32
C ILE A 48 6.82 11.93 -8.43
N ARG A 49 6.64 12.43 -7.20
CA ARG A 49 7.75 12.64 -6.27
C ARG A 49 8.41 11.31 -5.87
N GLU A 50 7.62 10.29 -5.55
CA GLU A 50 8.12 8.95 -5.22
C GLU A 50 8.90 8.33 -6.40
N ALA A 51 8.34 8.36 -7.61
CA ALA A 51 9.01 7.84 -8.80
C ALA A 51 10.34 8.57 -9.08
N ASN A 52 10.41 9.89 -8.86
CA ASN A 52 11.66 10.65 -8.99
C ASN A 52 12.72 10.22 -7.96
N THR A 53 12.32 9.97 -6.71
CA THR A 53 13.23 9.42 -5.68
C THR A 53 13.72 8.04 -6.06
N SER A 54 12.84 7.16 -6.53
CA SER A 54 13.19 5.81 -7.02
C SER A 54 14.17 5.87 -8.19
N ILE A 55 13.95 6.77 -9.15
CA ILE A 55 14.87 6.99 -10.27
C ILE A 55 16.26 7.44 -9.77
N SER A 56 16.33 8.34 -8.79
CA SER A 56 17.61 8.74 -8.20
C SER A 56 18.36 7.55 -7.60
N TYR A 57 17.66 6.75 -6.79
CA TYR A 57 18.22 5.52 -6.21
C TYR A 57 18.70 4.52 -7.27
N PHE A 58 17.93 4.32 -8.34
CA PHE A 58 18.34 3.44 -9.44
C PHE A 58 19.53 3.99 -10.21
N LYS A 59 19.65 5.31 -10.41
CA LYS A 59 20.84 5.94 -11.01
C LYS A 59 22.09 5.71 -10.16
N ASP A 60 21.99 5.89 -8.85
CA ASP A 60 23.10 5.65 -7.93
C ASP A 60 23.52 4.18 -7.94
N THR A 61 22.55 3.27 -7.92
CA THR A 61 22.78 1.82 -8.01
C THR A 61 23.45 1.45 -9.34
N LEU A 62 23.02 2.04 -10.45
CA LEU A 62 23.59 1.82 -11.77
C LEU A 62 25.06 2.27 -11.82
N ASN A 63 25.37 3.44 -11.29
CA ASN A 63 26.75 3.94 -11.18
C ASN A 63 27.64 3.00 -10.36
N GLN A 64 27.14 2.49 -9.23
CA GLN A 64 27.87 1.52 -8.41
C GLN A 64 28.15 0.21 -9.16
N LEU A 65 27.15 -0.31 -9.88
CA LEU A 65 27.32 -1.53 -10.67
C LEU A 65 28.30 -1.33 -11.83
N GLN A 66 28.25 -0.19 -12.51
CA GLN A 66 29.20 0.16 -13.58
C GLN A 66 30.64 0.28 -13.04
N ASN A 67 30.83 0.93 -11.90
CA ASN A 67 32.15 1.02 -11.26
C ASN A 67 32.68 -0.36 -10.85
N LYS A 68 31.81 -1.22 -10.32
CA LYS A 68 32.17 -2.60 -9.96
C LYS A 68 32.54 -3.42 -11.19
N LYS A 69 31.81 -3.26 -12.30
CA LYS A 69 32.12 -3.86 -13.60
C LYS A 69 33.52 -3.46 -14.08
N ALA A 70 33.83 -2.16 -14.07
CA ALA A 70 35.13 -1.63 -14.51
C ALA A 70 36.29 -2.12 -13.61
N GLN A 71 36.06 -2.27 -12.30
CA GLN A 71 37.07 -2.84 -11.39
C GLN A 71 37.34 -4.32 -11.68
N LEU A 72 36.31 -5.11 -12.03
CA LEU A 72 36.51 -6.50 -12.45
C LEU A 72 37.29 -6.60 -13.76
N GLU A 73 36.99 -5.76 -14.75
CA GLU A 73 37.70 -5.75 -16.05
C GLU A 73 39.20 -5.38 -15.90
N ARG A 74 39.52 -4.48 -14.96
CA ARG A 74 40.91 -4.15 -14.61
C ARG A 74 41.66 -5.32 -13.95
N ARG A 75 40.96 -6.15 -13.17
CA ARG A 75 41.55 -7.35 -12.55
C ARG A 75 41.75 -8.49 -13.54
N THR A 76 40.98 -8.54 -14.62
CA THR A 76 41.11 -9.59 -15.64
C THR A 76 42.10 -9.25 -16.75
N SER A 77 42.47 -7.97 -16.92
CA SER A 77 43.43 -7.49 -17.94
C SER A 77 44.84 -7.20 -17.38
N GLY A 78 44.99 -7.08 -16.06
CA GLY A 78 46.29 -6.99 -15.38
C GLY A 78 46.78 -8.37 -14.91
N GLY A 79 47.44 -9.10 -15.80
CA GLY A 79 48.11 -10.36 -15.45
C GLY A 79 49.36 -10.16 -14.57
N THR A 80 49.51 -11.07 -13.61
CA THR A 80 50.78 -11.53 -12.99
C THR A 80 51.36 -10.68 -11.84
N SER A 81 51.05 -11.07 -10.59
CA SER A 81 52.06 -11.48 -9.59
C SER A 81 51.42 -11.97 -8.27
N THR A 82 51.73 -13.22 -7.92
CA THR A 82 51.72 -13.81 -6.56
C THR A 82 53.17 -14.21 -6.23
N PRO A 83 53.56 -14.61 -4.99
CA PRO A 83 52.91 -14.58 -3.66
C PRO A 83 53.83 -14.10 -2.50
N SER A 84 53.30 -13.89 -1.28
CA SER A 84 54.00 -14.12 0.02
C SER A 84 53.00 -13.87 1.18
N ALA A 85 52.51 -14.85 1.96
CA ALA A 85 53.13 -15.75 2.95
C ALA A 85 53.50 -15.10 4.31
N GLY A 86 52.86 -15.61 5.38
CA GLY A 86 53.17 -15.40 6.81
C GLY A 86 52.00 -14.79 7.58
N GLY A 87 51.40 -15.37 8.62
CA GLY A 87 51.65 -16.56 9.43
C GLY A 87 50.71 -16.49 10.69
N PRO A 88 50.49 -17.58 11.43
CA PRO A 88 49.39 -17.76 12.40
C PRO A 88 49.84 -17.68 13.88
N SER A 89 48.93 -17.46 14.85
CA SER A 89 48.96 -18.14 16.17
C SER A 89 47.80 -17.75 17.13
N SER A 90 47.07 -18.76 17.62
CA SER A 90 46.74 -19.08 19.04
C SER A 90 46.15 -18.00 19.96
N SER A 91 45.26 -18.24 20.93
CA SER A 91 44.59 -19.40 21.51
C SER A 91 43.84 -18.86 22.74
N SER A 92 42.85 -19.61 23.26
CA SER A 92 42.37 -19.54 24.66
C SER A 92 41.46 -18.31 24.95
N ARG A 93 40.29 -18.40 25.61
CA ARG A 93 39.82 -19.36 26.61
C ARG A 93 38.30 -19.48 26.56
N TYR A 94 37.85 -20.72 26.67
CA TYR A 94 36.52 -21.12 27.10
C TYR A 94 36.48 -20.99 28.64
N ASP A 95 35.42 -20.40 29.19
CA ASP A 95 35.10 -20.53 30.63
C ASP A 95 33.57 -20.69 30.79
N PRO A 96 33.09 -21.79 31.42
CA PRO A 96 31.68 -22.08 31.56
C PRO A 96 31.08 -21.54 32.87
N ALA A 97 29.86 -21.03 32.75
CA ALA A 97 28.75 -20.99 33.74
C ALA A 97 29.06 -21.19 35.24
N ARG A 98 28.50 -20.30 36.10
CA ARG A 98 27.45 -20.62 37.13
C ARG A 98 27.25 -19.51 38.19
N GLY A 99 25.98 -19.11 38.39
CA GLY A 99 25.41 -18.78 39.71
C GLY A 99 25.10 -17.31 40.04
N GLY A 100 23.80 -16.94 40.08
CA GLY A 100 23.25 -15.65 40.58
C GLY A 100 23.23 -15.52 42.12
N PRO A 101 22.27 -14.87 42.81
CA PRO A 101 21.02 -14.19 42.36
C PRO A 101 20.68 -12.83 43.07
N SER A 102 19.78 -12.00 42.51
CA SER A 102 19.06 -10.94 43.27
C SER A 102 17.83 -10.44 42.49
N HIS A 103 16.63 -10.93 42.83
CA HIS A 103 15.53 -10.19 43.47
C HIS A 103 14.59 -9.42 42.51
N GLY A 104 13.44 -10.05 42.23
CA GLY A 104 12.11 -9.46 42.37
C GLY A 104 11.66 -8.37 41.39
N ARG A 105 10.70 -8.69 40.52
CA ARG A 105 9.28 -8.33 40.70
C ARG A 105 8.49 -8.60 39.42
N ASP A 106 7.48 -9.46 39.57
CA ASP A 106 6.11 -9.34 39.06
C ASP A 106 5.86 -8.54 37.78
N ALA A 107 5.36 -9.22 36.73
CA ALA A 107 4.03 -9.01 36.13
C ALA A 107 4.00 -9.29 34.62
N TYR A 108 3.19 -10.30 34.27
CA TYR A 108 2.52 -10.61 33.00
C TYR A 108 2.71 -9.65 31.80
N GLY A 109 3.15 -10.22 30.66
CA GLY A 109 2.98 -9.59 29.35
C GLY A 109 3.92 -10.13 28.27
N ASP A 110 3.45 -11.13 27.53
CA ASP A 110 3.96 -11.64 26.26
C ASP A 110 4.64 -10.58 25.37
N SER A 111 5.90 -10.79 24.99
CA SER A 111 6.66 -9.92 24.09
C SER A 111 7.66 -10.74 23.27
N GLY A 112 7.35 -10.93 21.98
CA GLY A 112 8.26 -11.40 20.95
C GLY A 112 9.38 -10.39 20.62
N PRO A 113 10.38 -10.78 19.79
CA PRO A 113 11.73 -10.21 19.85
C PRO A 113 11.86 -8.82 19.21
N SER A 114 12.37 -7.88 20.02
CA SER A 114 13.39 -6.88 19.71
C SER A 114 13.30 -6.14 18.35
N MET A 115 12.57 -5.03 18.27
CA MET A 115 12.73 -4.03 17.19
C MET A 115 12.92 -2.61 17.76
N ASP A 116 14.05 -2.02 17.38
CA ASP A 116 14.48 -0.61 17.32
C ASP A 116 13.47 0.48 17.81
N PRO A 117 13.83 1.32 18.80
CA PRO A 117 12.95 2.34 19.39
C PRO A 117 12.81 3.63 18.55
N GLY A 118 13.12 3.61 17.25
CA GLY A 118 13.18 4.82 16.41
C GLY A 118 12.09 5.00 15.34
N VAL A 119 11.32 3.96 14.99
CA VAL A 119 10.38 4.01 13.85
C VAL A 119 8.91 4.05 14.33
N PRO A 120 8.19 5.17 14.15
CA PRO A 120 6.78 5.25 14.49
C PRO A 120 5.97 4.30 13.61
N ARG A 121 5.34 3.28 14.21
CA ARG A 121 4.35 2.47 13.49
C ARG A 121 3.20 3.39 13.04
N PRO A 122 2.70 3.26 11.80
CA PRO A 122 1.52 4.02 11.38
C PRO A 122 0.36 3.65 12.29
N LYS A 123 -0.22 4.66 12.96
CA LYS A 123 -1.34 4.45 13.87
C LYS A 123 -2.54 3.90 13.06
N PRO A 124 -3.28 2.92 13.59
CA PRO A 124 -4.50 2.46 12.92
C PRO A 124 -5.47 3.64 12.78
N TYR A 125 -6.13 3.74 11.62
CA TYR A 125 -7.09 4.80 11.34
C TYR A 125 -8.27 4.73 12.32
N THR A 126 -8.71 5.89 12.83
CA THR A 126 -9.91 5.96 13.65
C THR A 126 -11.17 5.82 12.80
N ASN A 127 -12.31 5.48 13.42
CA ASN A 127 -13.60 5.43 12.70
C ASN A 127 -13.94 6.75 12.00
N LEU A 128 -13.55 7.89 12.59
CA LEU A 128 -13.72 9.22 12.02
C LEU A 128 -12.82 9.41 10.80
N ASP A 129 -11.58 8.92 10.85
CA ASP A 129 -10.67 9.00 9.71
C ASP A 129 -11.20 8.16 8.54
N LEU A 130 -11.75 6.97 8.82
CA LEU A 130 -12.37 6.13 7.80
C LEU A 130 -13.64 6.76 7.16
N LEU A 131 -14.25 7.79 7.76
CA LEU A 131 -15.34 8.57 7.15
C LEU A 131 -14.84 9.67 6.21
N LYS A 132 -13.63 10.18 6.42
CA LYS A 132 -13.11 11.32 5.65
C LYS A 132 -12.83 10.88 4.21
N ALA A 133 -13.10 11.76 3.25
CA ALA A 133 -12.75 11.53 1.85
C ALA A 133 -11.23 11.33 1.69
N ASP A 134 -10.44 12.15 2.39
CA ASP A 134 -8.97 12.23 2.26
C ASP A 134 -8.20 11.00 2.77
N THR A 135 -8.83 10.09 3.51
CA THR A 135 -8.09 8.90 3.99
C THR A 135 -7.76 7.96 2.83
N PRO A 136 -6.50 7.46 2.75
CA PRO A 136 -6.12 6.47 1.77
C PRO A 136 -7.05 5.25 1.77
N HIS A 137 -7.32 4.69 0.59
CA HIS A 137 -8.15 3.49 0.44
C HIS A 137 -7.45 2.27 1.04
N THR A 138 -7.70 2.05 2.33
CA THR A 138 -7.24 0.86 3.07
C THR A 138 -8.33 -0.20 3.10
N THR A 139 -7.96 -1.44 3.39
CA THR A 139 -8.92 -2.54 3.60
C THR A 139 -9.98 -2.17 4.64
N ALA A 140 -9.58 -1.54 5.76
CA ALA A 140 -10.51 -1.10 6.80
C ALA A 140 -11.53 -0.08 6.29
N LYS A 141 -11.12 0.87 5.42
CA LYS A 141 -12.04 1.84 4.80
C LYS A 141 -13.00 1.14 3.83
N ILE A 142 -12.48 0.23 3.00
CA ILE A 142 -13.28 -0.54 2.03
C ILE A 142 -14.34 -1.37 2.76
N SER A 143 -13.95 -2.16 3.77
CA SER A 143 -14.88 -2.99 4.55
C SER A 143 -15.98 -2.15 5.21
N LYS A 144 -15.61 -1.00 5.78
CA LYS A 144 -16.58 -0.09 6.40
C LYS A 144 -17.55 0.50 5.38
N MET A 145 -17.05 1.01 4.26
CA MET A 145 -17.89 1.57 3.19
C MET A 145 -18.81 0.52 2.58
N TYR A 146 -18.32 -0.71 2.42
CA TYR A 146 -19.12 -1.84 1.97
C TYR A 146 -20.28 -2.13 2.93
N HIS A 147 -20.00 -2.24 4.24
CA HIS A 147 -21.05 -2.42 5.25
C HIS A 147 -22.05 -1.27 5.28
N GLU A 148 -21.59 -0.03 5.08
CA GLU A 148 -22.47 1.13 5.02
C GLU A 148 -23.39 1.11 3.79
N LEU A 149 -22.89 0.65 2.63
CA LEU A 149 -23.71 0.44 1.42
C LEU A 149 -24.73 -0.67 1.62
N GLU A 150 -24.33 -1.82 2.19
CA GLU A 150 -25.25 -2.92 2.52
C GLU A 150 -26.35 -2.46 3.47
N PHE A 151 -25.98 -1.71 4.51
CA PHE A 151 -26.93 -1.13 5.44
C PHE A 151 -27.92 -0.18 4.74
N LYS A 152 -27.42 0.77 3.94
CA LYS A 152 -28.27 1.69 3.16
C LYS A 152 -29.21 0.95 2.20
N LEU A 153 -28.71 -0.08 1.51
CA LEU A 153 -29.51 -0.92 0.63
C LEU A 153 -30.61 -1.64 1.41
N SER A 154 -30.29 -2.23 2.57
CA SER A 154 -31.27 -2.94 3.40
C SER A 154 -32.41 -2.03 3.88
N VAL A 155 -32.09 -0.81 4.30
CA VAL A 155 -33.07 0.21 4.73
C VAL A 155 -33.95 0.63 3.56
N GLU A 156 -33.36 0.89 2.38
CA GLU A 156 -34.11 1.29 1.20
C GLU A 156 -35.02 0.15 0.69
N GLN A 157 -34.57 -1.11 0.76
CA GLN A 157 -35.43 -2.26 0.45
C GLN A 157 -36.63 -2.37 1.40
N GLN A 158 -36.44 -2.08 2.69
CA GLN A 158 -37.55 -2.02 3.65
C GLN A 158 -38.50 -0.86 3.34
N TYR A 159 -37.96 0.31 2.95
CA TYR A 159 -38.74 1.47 2.54
C TYR A 159 -39.58 1.18 1.28
N ARG A 160 -39.01 0.49 0.29
CA ARG A 160 -39.74 0.01 -0.88
C ARG A 160 -40.90 -0.90 -0.48
N LYS A 161 -40.65 -1.90 0.36
CA LYS A 161 -41.69 -2.82 0.85
C LYS A 161 -42.83 -2.08 1.57
N ALA A 162 -42.49 -1.09 2.39
CA ALA A 162 -43.49 -0.24 3.06
C ALA A 162 -44.32 0.56 2.05
N THR A 163 -43.68 1.11 1.01
CA THR A 163 -44.34 1.85 -0.08
C THR A 163 -45.24 0.95 -0.92
N ASP A 164 -44.81 -0.28 -1.21
CA ASP A 164 -45.60 -1.28 -1.92
C ASP A 164 -46.88 -1.64 -1.13
N ASN A 165 -46.77 -1.74 0.19
CA ASN A 165 -47.93 -1.97 1.06
C ASN A 165 -48.86 -0.74 1.11
N MET A 166 -48.33 0.48 1.20
CA MET A 166 -49.13 1.71 1.11
C MET A 166 -49.89 1.79 -0.21
N LEU A 167 -49.25 1.43 -1.33
CA LEU A 167 -49.89 1.44 -2.64
C LEU A 167 -51.11 0.49 -2.68
N LYS A 168 -50.99 -0.69 -2.08
CA LYS A 168 -52.10 -1.66 -1.97
C LYS A 168 -53.26 -1.11 -1.13
N LEU A 169 -52.97 -0.44 -0.02
CA LEU A 169 -53.99 0.18 0.82
C LEU A 169 -54.74 1.29 0.07
N TYR A 170 -54.02 2.20 -0.58
CA TYR A 170 -54.65 3.29 -1.34
C TYR A 170 -55.38 2.82 -2.59
N GLN A 171 -55.00 1.67 -3.15
CA GLN A 171 -55.74 1.05 -4.24
C GLN A 171 -57.12 0.55 -3.77
N ALA A 172 -57.22 0.08 -2.52
CA ALA A 172 -58.49 -0.33 -1.93
C ALA A 172 -59.38 0.88 -1.57
N ASP A 173 -58.79 1.98 -1.11
CA ASP A 173 -59.52 3.21 -0.74
C ASP A 173 -59.96 4.07 -1.95
N GLY A 174 -59.29 3.93 -3.11
CA GLY A 174 -59.71 4.55 -4.37
C GLY A 174 -59.29 6.00 -4.61
N ASP A 175 -58.50 6.60 -3.72
CA ASP A 175 -57.97 7.96 -3.90
C ASP A 175 -56.84 8.00 -4.95
N LYS A 176 -57.16 8.54 -6.13
CA LYS A 176 -56.26 8.59 -7.29
C LYS A 176 -55.04 9.48 -7.06
N LYS A 177 -55.15 10.55 -6.26
CA LYS A 177 -54.04 11.48 -6.05
C LYS A 177 -52.97 10.84 -5.17
N ILE A 178 -53.40 10.24 -4.06
CA ILE A 178 -52.51 9.57 -3.11
C ILE A 178 -51.82 8.35 -3.78
N LEU A 179 -52.53 7.65 -4.66
CA LEU A 179 -51.96 6.58 -5.48
C LEU A 179 -50.81 7.05 -6.38
N GLN A 180 -50.99 8.17 -7.08
CA GLN A 180 -49.94 8.73 -7.94
C GLN A 180 -48.70 9.15 -7.14
N ASP A 181 -48.90 9.87 -6.03
CA ASP A 181 -47.80 10.30 -5.15
C ASP A 181 -47.04 9.10 -4.56
N THR A 182 -47.76 8.03 -4.18
CA THR A 182 -47.15 6.80 -3.66
C THR A 182 -46.40 6.03 -4.75
N ARG A 183 -46.91 6.01 -5.98
CA ARG A 183 -46.24 5.40 -7.13
C ARG A 183 -44.96 6.14 -7.51
N GLN A 184 -44.95 7.46 -7.37
CA GLN A 184 -43.75 8.27 -7.53
C GLN A 184 -42.68 7.89 -6.49
N LYS A 185 -43.07 7.76 -5.20
CA LYS A 185 -42.16 7.28 -4.15
C LYS A 185 -41.62 5.88 -4.43
N GLN A 186 -42.45 4.98 -4.96
CA GLN A 186 -42.03 3.64 -5.35
C GLN A 186 -40.96 3.69 -6.46
N TRP A 187 -41.15 4.54 -7.47
CA TRP A 187 -40.19 4.70 -8.56
C TRP A 187 -38.86 5.30 -8.08
N GLU A 188 -38.91 6.31 -7.21
CA GLU A 188 -37.72 6.89 -6.60
C GLU A 188 -36.95 5.87 -5.76
N SER A 189 -37.66 5.06 -4.97
CA SER A 189 -37.06 3.99 -4.16
C SER A 189 -36.42 2.91 -5.04
N ASN A 190 -37.07 2.51 -6.14
CA ASN A 190 -36.49 1.57 -7.11
C ASN A 190 -35.19 2.11 -7.74
N LYS A 191 -35.16 3.40 -8.08
CA LYS A 191 -33.93 4.05 -8.58
C LYS A 191 -32.82 4.06 -7.54
N LYS A 192 -33.14 4.36 -6.28
CA LYS A 192 -32.14 4.32 -5.19
C LYS A 192 -31.57 2.92 -5.00
N ILE A 193 -32.41 1.90 -5.00
CA ILE A 193 -31.97 0.49 -4.92
C ILE A 193 -31.05 0.16 -6.09
N GLN A 194 -31.40 0.56 -7.31
CA GLN A 194 -30.57 0.30 -8.49
C GLN A 194 -29.17 0.95 -8.40
N LEU A 195 -29.05 2.12 -7.78
CA LEU A 195 -27.76 2.79 -7.57
C LEU A 195 -26.92 2.19 -6.44
N LEU A 196 -27.55 1.45 -5.53
CA LEU A 196 -26.91 0.82 -4.37
C LEU A 196 -26.60 -0.67 -4.58
N ASN A 197 -27.07 -1.26 -5.69
CA ASN A 197 -26.85 -2.64 -6.11
C ASN A 197 -25.60 -2.75 -6.99
#